data_AF-A0AAD7Z6H5-F1
#
_entry.id   AF-A0AAD7Z6H5-F1
#
_cell.length_a   1.000
_cell.length_b   1.000
_cell.length_c   1.000
_cell.angle_alpha   90.00
_cell.angle_beta   90.00
_cell.angle_gamma   90.00
#
_symmetry.space_group_name_H-M   'P 1'
#
loop_
_entity.id
_entity.type
_entity.pdbx_description
1 polymer ?
#
loop_
_entity_poly.entity_id
_entity_poly.type
_entity_poly.pdbx_seq_one_letter_code
_entity_poly.pdbx_strand_id
1 'polypeptide(L)'
;VMSEKAEKKRKEAAVNLMIDYIHKNYISLKDGDMKLYVDHFRKVLQQLVNLMKEEDALFKATYREICGAGSYYDGLKVGKPEEFDMDVVINLPVSNKEITEHRSMRIQPAFTKIQMGKSMTQLQQHPKWTEVYRHMASWVDDKGFLLQNKFRQWIEGVVKKALNRLDSVGPNEYELIIQDPGDASKKTGYK
;
A
#
# COMPACT_ATOMS: atom_id res chain seq x y z
N VAL A 1 -11.03 9.41 57.45
CA VAL A 1 -9.96 10.03 56.62
C VAL A 1 -9.61 9.04 55.54
N MET A 2 -9.90 9.37 54.27
CA MET A 2 -9.49 8.53 53.14
C MET A 2 -7.95 8.51 53.09
N SER A 3 -7.33 7.35 52.86
CA SER A 3 -5.87 7.31 52.75
C SER A 3 -5.41 8.04 51.47
N GLU A 4 -4.26 8.72 51.51
CA GLU A 4 -3.67 9.39 50.34
C GLU A 4 -3.62 8.47 49.10
N LYS A 5 -3.42 7.17 49.33
CA LYS A 5 -3.38 6.14 48.30
C LYS A 5 -4.75 5.97 47.60
N ALA A 6 -5.85 6.04 48.35
CA ALA A 6 -7.21 5.99 47.81
C ALA A 6 -7.56 7.27 47.03
N GLU A 7 -7.10 8.43 47.49
CA GLU A 7 -7.33 9.71 46.81
C GLU A 7 -6.55 9.80 45.49
N LYS A 8 -5.29 9.37 45.48
CA LYS A 8 -4.47 9.28 44.25
C LYS A 8 -5.12 8.39 43.20
N LYS A 9 -5.57 7.19 43.60
CA LYS A 9 -6.23 6.23 42.70
C LYS A 9 -7.54 6.80 42.12
N ARG A 10 -8.28 7.58 42.90
CA ARG A 10 -9.50 8.27 42.44
C ARG A 10 -9.18 9.37 41.42
N LYS A 11 -8.12 10.16 41.63
CA LYS A 11 -7.67 11.18 40.68
C LYS A 11 -7.19 10.56 39.37
N GLU A 12 -6.41 9.47 39.43
CA GLU A 12 -5.99 8.70 38.24
C GLU A 12 -7.19 8.15 37.45
N ALA A 13 -8.19 7.58 38.14
CA ALA A 13 -9.41 7.11 37.49
C ALA A 13 -10.20 8.24 36.81
N ALA A 14 -10.28 9.41 37.43
CA ALA A 14 -10.95 10.57 36.83
C ALA A 14 -10.22 11.09 35.58
N VAL A 15 -8.89 11.12 35.61
CA VAL A 15 -8.06 11.49 34.45
C VAL A 15 -8.24 10.48 33.31
N ASN A 16 -8.22 9.18 33.60
CA ASN A 16 -8.43 8.15 32.58
C ASN A 16 -9.81 8.26 31.92
N LEU A 17 -10.88 8.48 32.72
CA LEU A 17 -12.22 8.71 32.17
C LEU A 17 -12.29 9.94 31.25
N MET A 18 -11.59 11.02 31.62
CA MET A 18 -11.51 12.22 30.78
C MET A 18 -10.73 11.97 29.48
N ILE A 19 -9.60 11.25 29.56
CA ILE A 19 -8.80 10.87 28.39
C ILE A 19 -9.63 9.96 27.46
N ASP A 20 -10.32 8.96 28.00
CA ASP A 20 -11.18 8.06 27.24
C ASP A 20 -12.32 8.82 26.55
N TYR A 21 -12.93 9.79 27.25
CA TYR A 21 -13.95 10.65 26.68
C TYR A 21 -13.41 11.50 25.53
N ILE A 22 -12.25 12.13 25.71
CA ILE A 22 -11.63 12.94 24.65
C ILE A 22 -11.28 12.05 23.45
N HIS A 23 -10.65 10.90 23.73
CA HIS A 23 -10.25 9.95 22.71
C HIS A 23 -11.44 9.50 21.86
N LYS A 24 -12.50 9.02 22.51
CA LYS A 24 -13.68 8.47 21.84
C LYS A 24 -14.47 9.50 21.04
N ASN A 25 -14.54 10.75 21.51
CA ASN A 25 -15.43 11.75 20.92
C ASN A 25 -14.75 12.71 19.95
N TYR A 26 -13.42 12.88 20.03
CA TYR A 26 -12.71 13.91 19.26
C TYR A 26 -11.47 13.39 18.52
N ILE A 27 -10.92 12.25 18.91
CA ILE A 27 -9.68 11.73 18.34
C ILE A 27 -9.97 10.55 17.41
N SER A 28 -10.69 9.53 17.91
CA SER A 28 -10.99 8.32 17.15
C SER A 28 -12.03 8.57 16.07
N LEU A 29 -11.81 7.97 14.90
CA LEU A 29 -12.86 7.81 13.90
C LEU A 29 -13.96 6.88 14.42
N LYS A 30 -15.21 7.13 14.01
CA LYS A 30 -16.31 6.19 14.29
C LYS A 30 -16.13 4.94 13.43
N ASP A 31 -16.27 3.76 14.05
CA ASP A 31 -16.07 2.46 13.40
C ASP A 31 -16.87 2.28 12.09
N GLY A 32 -18.10 2.80 12.05
CA GLY A 32 -18.97 2.73 10.87
C GLY A 32 -18.44 3.52 9.67
N ASP A 33 -17.86 4.69 9.92
CA ASP A 33 -17.29 5.54 8.87
C ASP A 33 -15.99 4.91 8.33
N MET A 34 -15.21 4.29 9.22
CA MET A 34 -13.95 3.63 8.86
C MET A 34 -14.14 2.52 7.84
N LYS A 35 -15.12 1.63 8.06
CA LYS A 35 -15.42 0.55 7.13
C LYS A 35 -15.84 1.08 5.76
N LEU A 36 -16.71 2.09 5.74
CA LEU A 36 -17.18 2.70 4.49
C LEU A 36 -16.01 3.29 3.67
N TYR A 37 -15.11 4.02 4.32
CA TYR A 37 -13.93 4.58 3.66
C TYR A 37 -13.00 3.51 3.11
N VAL A 38 -12.72 2.43 3.87
CA VAL A 38 -11.92 1.30 3.38
C VAL A 38 -12.57 0.66 2.16
N ASP A 39 -13.89 0.43 2.20
CA ASP A 39 -14.61 -0.22 1.11
C ASP A 39 -14.60 0.65 -0.16
N HIS A 40 -14.77 1.96 -0.04
CA HIS A 40 -14.64 2.89 -1.17
C HIS A 40 -13.21 2.92 -1.73
N PHE A 41 -12.23 3.05 -0.84
CA PHE A 41 -10.83 3.08 -1.24
C PHE A 41 -10.40 1.80 -1.95
N ARG A 42 -10.85 0.63 -1.48
CA ARG A 42 -10.59 -0.66 -2.14
C ARG A 42 -11.17 -0.72 -3.56
N LYS A 43 -12.35 -0.13 -3.79
CA LYS A 43 -12.94 -0.06 -5.14
C LYS A 43 -12.07 0.79 -6.07
N VAL A 44 -11.63 1.97 -5.60
CA VAL A 44 -10.71 2.87 -6.33
C VAL A 44 -9.43 2.14 -6.69
N LEU A 45 -8.82 1.52 -5.69
CA LEU A 45 -7.57 0.80 -5.85
C LEU A 45 -7.70 -0.39 -6.82
N GLN A 46 -8.79 -1.14 -6.73
CA GLN A 46 -9.00 -2.29 -7.61
C GLN A 46 -9.09 -1.87 -9.09
N GLN A 47 -9.74 -0.75 -9.38
CA GLN A 47 -9.77 -0.20 -10.73
C GLN A 47 -8.39 0.26 -11.18
N LEU A 48 -7.65 0.98 -10.32
CA LEU A 48 -6.27 1.39 -10.64
C LEU A 48 -5.37 0.18 -10.93
N VAL A 49 -5.42 -0.86 -10.11
CA VAL A 49 -4.66 -2.10 -10.31
C VAL A 49 -5.03 -2.77 -11.64
N ASN A 50 -6.31 -2.76 -12.02
CA ASN A 50 -6.73 -3.33 -13.29
C ASN A 50 -6.10 -2.57 -14.47
N LEU A 51 -6.12 -1.24 -14.43
CA LEU A 51 -5.44 -0.40 -15.42
C LEU A 51 -3.93 -0.66 -15.43
N MET A 52 -3.30 -0.78 -14.27
CA MET A 52 -1.87 -1.13 -14.18
C MET A 52 -1.55 -2.50 -14.81
N LYS A 53 -2.44 -3.49 -14.67
CA LYS A 53 -2.32 -4.82 -15.31
C LYS A 53 -2.52 -4.76 -16.82
N GLU A 54 -3.35 -3.85 -17.32
CA GLU A 54 -3.55 -3.65 -18.75
C GLU A 54 -2.35 -2.96 -19.40
N GLU A 55 -1.73 -2.01 -18.70
CA GLU A 55 -0.61 -1.19 -19.20
C GLU A 55 0.76 -1.85 -19.13
N ASP A 56 0.96 -2.84 -18.24
CA ASP A 56 2.26 -3.46 -18.03
C ASP A 56 2.15 -4.99 -17.82
N ALA A 57 2.63 -5.74 -18.82
CA ALA A 57 2.60 -7.20 -18.81
C ALA A 57 3.43 -7.83 -17.67
N LEU A 58 4.54 -7.18 -17.27
CA LEU A 58 5.35 -7.63 -16.15
C LEU A 58 4.60 -7.46 -14.83
N PHE A 59 3.96 -6.31 -14.62
CA PHE A 59 3.11 -6.06 -13.45
C PHE A 59 1.96 -7.05 -13.41
N LYS A 60 1.26 -7.27 -14.53
CA LYS A 60 0.20 -8.29 -14.63
C LYS A 60 0.66 -9.68 -14.24
N ALA A 61 1.86 -10.08 -14.66
CA ALA A 61 2.40 -11.41 -14.41
C ALA A 61 2.95 -11.59 -12.99
N THR A 62 3.26 -10.51 -12.28
CA THR A 62 3.94 -10.56 -10.97
C THR A 62 3.09 -10.02 -9.82
N TYR A 63 2.05 -9.25 -10.09
CA TYR A 63 1.11 -8.77 -9.09
C TYR A 63 0.44 -9.92 -8.36
N ARG A 64 0.42 -9.85 -7.02
CA ARG A 64 -0.30 -10.80 -6.18
C ARG A 64 -1.50 -10.16 -5.50
N GLU A 65 -1.26 -9.15 -4.68
CA GLU A 65 -2.28 -8.51 -3.86
C GLU A 65 -1.84 -7.11 -3.42
N ILE A 66 -2.80 -6.32 -2.90
CA ILE A 66 -2.51 -5.10 -2.15
C ILE A 66 -3.06 -5.28 -0.74
N CYS A 67 -2.19 -5.00 0.22
CA CYS A 67 -2.53 -4.99 1.63
C CYS A 67 -2.62 -3.54 2.12
N GLY A 68 -3.59 -3.28 2.98
CA GLY A 68 -3.64 -2.03 3.73
C GLY A 68 -2.50 -1.99 4.74
N ALA A 69 -1.81 -0.86 4.84
CA ALA A 69 -0.71 -0.66 5.76
C ALA A 69 -0.85 0.66 6.52
N GLY A 70 -0.02 0.84 7.55
CA GLY A 70 0.12 2.11 8.25
C GLY A 70 -1.00 2.45 9.22
N SER A 71 -0.89 3.67 9.77
CA SER A 71 -1.65 4.14 10.95
C SER A 71 -3.17 4.05 10.80
N TYR A 72 -3.67 4.10 9.57
CA TYR A 72 -5.10 3.94 9.32
C TYR A 72 -5.57 2.52 9.59
N TYR A 73 -4.87 1.51 9.09
CA TYR A 73 -5.23 0.10 9.33
C TYR A 73 -4.88 -0.35 10.75
N ASP A 74 -3.93 0.32 11.39
CA ASP A 74 -3.57 0.08 12.80
C ASP A 74 -4.55 0.74 13.80
N GLY A 75 -5.54 1.50 13.32
CA GLY A 75 -6.50 2.22 14.18
C GLY A 75 -5.87 3.40 14.93
N LEU A 76 -4.69 3.85 14.51
CA LEU A 76 -3.91 4.93 15.11
C LEU A 76 -4.17 6.29 14.45
N LYS A 77 -4.91 6.33 13.34
CA LYS A 77 -5.21 7.57 12.62
C LYS A 77 -6.24 8.41 13.36
N VAL A 78 -5.91 9.70 13.54
CA VAL A 78 -6.74 10.70 14.20
C VAL A 78 -7.39 11.58 13.14
N GLY A 79 -8.70 11.81 13.24
CA GLY A 79 -9.44 12.63 12.26
C GLY A 79 -9.77 11.92 10.93
N LYS A 80 -10.21 12.67 9.91
CA LYS A 80 -10.68 12.13 8.62
C LYS A 80 -9.54 11.44 7.84
N PRO A 81 -9.80 10.31 7.15
CA PRO A 81 -8.79 9.67 6.31
C PRO A 81 -8.61 10.45 5.00
N GLU A 82 -7.62 11.33 4.98
CA GLU A 82 -7.19 12.06 3.78
C GLU A 82 -6.09 11.33 2.99
N GLU A 83 -5.58 10.22 3.54
CA GLU A 83 -4.45 9.45 3.04
C GLU A 83 -4.60 7.99 3.48
N PHE A 84 -4.20 7.07 2.59
CA PHE A 84 -4.11 5.63 2.85
C PHE A 84 -2.74 5.12 2.43
N ASP A 85 -2.02 4.48 3.35
CA ASP A 85 -0.81 3.73 3.03
C ASP A 85 -1.16 2.32 2.53
N MET A 86 -0.38 1.83 1.57
CA MET A 86 -0.62 0.54 0.93
C MET A 86 0.68 -0.19 0.63
N ASP A 87 0.64 -1.50 0.84
CA ASP A 87 1.69 -2.41 0.42
C ASP A 87 1.26 -3.16 -0.84
N VAL A 88 1.95 -2.93 -1.96
CA VAL A 88 1.76 -3.71 -3.19
C VAL A 88 2.67 -4.92 -3.17
N VAL A 89 2.08 -6.11 -3.09
CA VAL A 89 2.84 -7.36 -3.05
C VAL A 89 3.12 -7.85 -4.48
N ILE A 90 4.40 -7.82 -4.85
CA ILE A 90 4.91 -8.32 -6.12
C ILE A 90 5.59 -9.67 -5.89
N ASN A 91 5.11 -10.72 -6.56
CA ASN A 91 5.72 -12.04 -6.55
C ASN A 91 6.71 -12.17 -7.72
N LEU A 92 8.00 -12.11 -7.39
CA LEU A 92 9.04 -12.28 -8.40
C LEU A 92 9.09 -13.74 -8.85
N PRO A 93 9.20 -14.03 -10.16
CA PRO A 93 9.22 -15.37 -10.73
C PRO A 93 10.59 -16.05 -10.52
N VAL A 94 11.12 -16.00 -9.31
CA VAL A 94 12.43 -16.53 -8.93
C VAL A 94 12.31 -17.37 -7.66
N SER A 95 13.28 -18.26 -7.45
CA SER A 95 13.36 -19.03 -6.21
C SER A 95 13.78 -18.12 -5.05
N ASN A 96 12.94 -17.99 -4.02
CA ASN A 96 13.30 -17.26 -2.80
C ASN A 96 14.54 -17.81 -2.10
N LYS A 97 14.90 -19.09 -2.32
CA LYS A 97 16.12 -19.70 -1.77
C LYS A 97 17.41 -19.12 -2.36
N GLU A 98 17.30 -18.53 -3.55
CA GLU A 98 18.40 -17.95 -4.31
C GLU A 98 18.45 -16.41 -4.18
N ILE A 99 17.60 -15.85 -3.32
CA ILE A 99 17.66 -14.44 -2.91
C ILE A 99 18.38 -14.41 -1.56
N THR A 100 19.43 -13.60 -1.47
CA THR A 100 20.18 -13.45 -0.23
C THR A 100 20.14 -12.01 0.27
N GLU A 101 19.97 -11.87 1.59
CA GLU A 101 20.14 -10.60 2.26
C GLU A 101 21.63 -10.42 2.59
N HIS A 102 22.21 -9.32 2.13
CA HIS A 102 23.59 -8.98 2.44
C HIS A 102 23.62 -8.06 3.66
N ARG A 103 24.14 -8.58 4.77
CA ARG A 103 24.34 -7.82 6.02
C ARG A 103 25.82 -7.47 6.15
N SER A 104 26.13 -6.19 6.24
CA SER A 104 27.50 -5.68 6.41
C SER A 104 27.48 -4.47 7.33
N MET A 105 28.53 -4.31 8.16
CA MET A 105 28.72 -3.12 9.00
C MET A 105 28.81 -1.81 8.21
N ARG A 106 28.98 -1.89 6.88
CA ARG A 106 28.97 -0.73 5.98
C ARG A 106 27.58 -0.33 5.49
N ILE A 107 26.54 -1.10 5.83
CA ILE A 107 25.15 -0.77 5.52
C ILE A 107 24.58 0.02 6.70
N GLN A 108 23.94 1.15 6.40
CA GLN A 108 23.35 1.99 7.44
C GLN A 108 22.24 1.22 8.18
N PRO A 109 22.06 1.44 9.49
CA PRO A 109 20.92 0.91 10.23
C PRO A 109 19.60 1.21 9.51
N ALA A 110 18.65 0.27 9.56
CA ALA A 110 17.36 0.31 8.86
C ALA A 110 17.42 0.16 7.31
N PHE A 111 18.59 -0.11 6.74
CA PHE A 111 18.73 -0.46 5.32
C PHE A 111 19.24 -1.89 5.15
N THR A 112 18.92 -2.49 4.01
CA THR A 112 19.44 -3.79 3.61
C THR A 112 19.80 -3.81 2.12
N LYS A 113 20.62 -4.78 1.71
CA LYS A 113 20.93 -5.04 0.30
C LYS A 113 20.48 -6.45 -0.05
N ILE A 114 19.77 -6.57 -1.16
CA ILE A 114 19.25 -7.85 -1.65
C ILE A 114 20.09 -8.26 -2.86
N GLN A 115 20.62 -9.48 -2.86
CA GLN A 115 21.34 -10.06 -3.99
C GLN A 115 20.50 -11.17 -4.64
N MET A 116 20.37 -11.09 -5.96
CA MET A 116 19.51 -11.93 -6.79
C MET A 116 20.25 -12.56 -7.97
N GLY A 117 21.59 -12.52 -8.02
CA GLY A 117 22.37 -12.94 -9.20
C GLY A 117 21.99 -14.34 -9.74
N LYS A 118 22.01 -15.36 -8.88
CA LYS A 118 21.63 -16.74 -9.26
C LYS A 118 20.16 -16.84 -9.69
N SER A 119 19.28 -16.20 -8.94
CA SER A 119 17.84 -16.09 -9.26
C SER A 119 17.61 -15.50 -10.65
N MET A 120 18.35 -14.46 -11.02
CA MET A 120 18.23 -13.80 -12.32
C MET A 120 18.74 -14.66 -13.47
N THR A 121 19.84 -15.40 -13.30
CA THR A 121 20.31 -16.35 -14.32
C THR A 121 19.29 -17.46 -14.57
N GLN A 122 18.63 -17.97 -13.53
CA GLN A 122 17.55 -18.96 -13.68
C GLN A 122 16.34 -18.36 -14.41
N LEU A 123 15.97 -17.13 -14.06
CA LEU A 123 14.86 -16.42 -14.70
C LEU A 123 15.09 -16.19 -16.20
N GLN A 124 16.34 -15.99 -16.63
CA GLN A 124 16.69 -15.87 -18.05
C GLN A 124 16.36 -17.12 -18.88
N GLN A 125 16.27 -18.29 -18.23
CA GLN A 125 15.90 -19.55 -18.85
C GLN A 125 14.38 -19.79 -18.84
N HIS A 126 13.61 -18.94 -18.18
CA HIS A 126 12.16 -19.08 -18.10
C HIS A 126 11.51 -18.89 -19.49
N PRO A 127 10.52 -19.71 -19.89
CA PRO A 127 9.90 -19.61 -21.22
C PRO A 127 9.35 -18.21 -21.57
N LYS A 128 8.82 -17.51 -20.56
CA LYS A 128 8.31 -16.13 -20.67
C LYS A 128 9.39 -15.03 -20.53
N TRP A 129 10.68 -15.40 -20.52
CA TRP A 129 11.77 -14.42 -20.34
C TRP A 129 11.70 -13.31 -21.38
N THR A 130 11.66 -13.69 -22.66
CA THR A 130 11.72 -12.73 -23.78
C THR A 130 10.50 -11.84 -23.89
N GLU A 131 9.33 -12.35 -23.49
CA GLU A 131 8.04 -11.68 -23.61
C GLU A 131 7.72 -10.78 -22.40
N VAL A 132 8.02 -11.25 -21.19
CA VAL A 132 7.51 -10.63 -19.95
C VAL A 132 8.64 -10.22 -19.00
N TYR A 133 9.60 -11.10 -18.73
CA TYR A 133 10.52 -10.92 -17.60
C TYR A 133 11.83 -10.21 -17.92
N ARG A 134 12.15 -10.00 -19.20
CA ARG A 134 13.41 -9.39 -19.64
C ARG A 134 13.72 -8.05 -18.97
N HIS A 135 12.69 -7.24 -18.69
CA HIS A 135 12.86 -5.94 -18.04
C HIS A 135 13.50 -6.04 -16.64
N MET A 136 13.31 -7.16 -15.95
CA MET A 136 13.92 -7.42 -14.64
C MET A 136 15.45 -7.50 -14.70
N ALA A 137 16.06 -7.76 -15.88
CA ALA A 137 17.51 -7.71 -16.05
C ALA A 137 18.10 -6.35 -15.65
N SER A 138 17.35 -5.26 -15.89
CA SER A 138 17.79 -3.91 -15.56
C SER A 138 17.74 -3.58 -14.06
N TRP A 139 17.12 -4.45 -13.26
CA TRP A 139 16.98 -4.24 -11.82
C TRP A 139 18.18 -4.75 -11.03
N VAL A 140 19.16 -5.39 -11.66
CA VAL A 140 20.35 -5.89 -10.97
C VAL A 140 21.61 -5.24 -11.52
N ASP A 141 22.59 -4.99 -10.65
CA ASP A 141 23.93 -4.59 -11.06
C ASP A 141 24.76 -5.78 -11.57
N ASP A 142 26.00 -5.51 -11.99
CA ASP A 142 26.98 -6.50 -12.44
C ASP A 142 27.33 -7.55 -11.37
N LYS A 143 27.07 -7.26 -10.11
CA LYS A 143 27.27 -8.14 -8.95
C LYS A 143 25.99 -8.84 -8.53
N GLY A 144 24.89 -8.61 -9.24
CA GLY A 144 23.58 -9.20 -8.98
C GLY A 144 22.83 -8.59 -7.80
N PHE A 145 23.17 -7.39 -7.33
CA PHE A 145 22.41 -6.68 -6.31
C PHE A 145 21.20 -5.96 -6.91
N LEU A 146 20.07 -6.04 -6.23
CA LEU A 146 18.85 -5.33 -6.61
C LEU A 146 19.05 -3.82 -6.48
N LEU A 147 18.82 -3.13 -7.60
CA LEU A 147 18.83 -1.69 -7.75
C LEU A 147 17.43 -1.15 -7.40
N GLN A 148 17.25 -0.72 -6.14
CA GLN A 148 15.99 -0.19 -5.63
C GLN A 148 15.42 0.94 -6.51
N ASN A 149 16.29 1.84 -7.00
CA ASN A 149 15.89 2.94 -7.87
C ASN A 149 15.29 2.45 -9.20
N LYS A 150 15.82 1.37 -9.78
CA LYS A 150 15.30 0.79 -11.03
C LYS A 150 13.95 0.11 -10.84
N PHE A 151 13.80 -0.64 -9.75
CA PHE A 151 12.51 -1.20 -9.38
C PHE A 151 11.46 -0.10 -9.13
N ARG A 152 11.84 0.95 -8.37
CA ARG A 152 10.97 2.09 -8.08
C ARG A 152 10.54 2.83 -9.36
N GLN A 153 11.50 3.15 -10.22
CA GLN A 153 11.21 3.82 -11.51
C GLN A 153 10.25 3.00 -12.37
N TRP A 154 10.39 1.68 -12.37
CA TRP A 154 9.45 0.81 -13.08
C TRP A 154 8.04 0.93 -12.51
N ILE A 155 7.84 0.72 -11.20
CA ILE A 155 6.49 0.77 -10.63
C ILE A 155 5.84 2.16 -10.75
N GLU A 156 6.62 3.23 -10.56
CA GLU A 156 6.17 4.62 -10.80
C GLU A 156 5.72 4.81 -12.26
N GLY A 157 6.46 4.23 -13.21
CA GLY A 157 6.10 4.22 -14.62
C GLY A 157 4.79 3.48 -14.90
N VAL A 158 4.56 2.33 -14.27
CA VAL A 158 3.30 1.57 -14.39
C VAL A 158 2.12 2.38 -13.85
N VAL A 159 2.26 2.95 -12.64
CA VAL A 159 1.23 3.80 -12.03
C VAL A 159 0.93 5.00 -12.92
N LYS A 160 1.95 5.69 -13.41
CA LYS A 160 1.78 6.86 -14.29
C LYS A 160 1.04 6.52 -15.58
N LYS A 161 1.37 5.40 -16.22
CA LYS A 161 0.64 4.93 -17.42
C LYS A 161 -0.82 4.64 -17.11
N ALA A 162 -1.10 3.97 -15.99
CA ALA A 162 -2.46 3.70 -15.55
C ALA A 162 -3.25 4.99 -15.26
N LEU A 163 -2.65 5.96 -14.57
CA LEU A 163 -3.28 7.25 -14.30
C LEU A 163 -3.56 8.05 -15.58
N ASN A 164 -2.66 8.00 -16.56
CA ASN A 164 -2.88 8.65 -17.86
C ASN A 164 -4.06 8.06 -18.67
N ARG A 165 -4.67 6.97 -18.21
CA ARG A 165 -5.91 6.43 -18.78
C ARG A 165 -7.17 7.09 -18.23
N LEU A 166 -7.04 7.84 -17.14
CA LEU A 166 -8.12 8.56 -16.48
C LEU A 166 -8.24 9.98 -17.02
N ASP A 167 -9.40 10.59 -16.79
CA ASP A 167 -9.63 11.98 -17.13
C ASP A 167 -8.77 12.88 -16.24
N SER A 168 -8.00 13.75 -16.89
CA SER A 168 -7.21 14.77 -16.20
C SER A 168 -8.11 15.95 -15.85
N VAL A 169 -8.14 16.29 -14.56
CA VAL A 169 -8.90 17.46 -14.04
C VAL A 169 -7.98 18.61 -13.63
N GLY A 170 -6.66 18.37 -13.65
CA GLY A 170 -5.63 19.35 -13.32
C GLY A 170 -4.21 18.77 -13.43
N PRO A 171 -3.17 19.58 -13.15
CA PRO A 171 -1.79 19.12 -13.16
C PRO A 171 -1.53 18.01 -12.12
N ASN A 172 -1.30 16.78 -12.58
CA ASN A 172 -1.18 15.56 -11.74
C ASN A 172 -2.45 15.22 -10.94
N GLU A 173 -3.60 15.70 -11.40
CA GLU A 173 -4.90 15.40 -10.81
C GLU A 173 -5.75 14.63 -11.81
N TYR A 174 -6.28 13.50 -11.34
CA TYR A 174 -7.03 12.55 -12.14
C TYR A 174 -8.33 12.21 -11.43
N GLU A 175 -9.42 12.11 -12.18
CA GLU A 175 -10.72 11.72 -11.64
C GLU A 175 -11.02 10.26 -11.96
N LEU A 176 -11.50 9.52 -10.95
CA LEU A 176 -12.00 8.17 -11.10
C LEU A 176 -13.41 8.08 -10.54
N ILE A 177 -14.39 7.89 -11.44
CA ILE A 177 -15.80 7.78 -11.06
C ILE A 177 -16.15 6.30 -10.88
N ILE A 178 -16.54 5.94 -9.66
CA ILE A 178 -16.99 4.58 -9.34
C ILE A 178 -18.46 4.63 -8.96
N GLN A 179 -19.29 3.88 -9.69
CA GLN A 179 -20.68 3.70 -9.32
C GLN A 179 -20.79 2.91 -8.02
N ASP A 180 -21.51 3.44 -7.04
CA ASP A 180 -21.77 2.71 -5.80
C ASP A 180 -22.91 1.71 -6.01
N PRO A 181 -22.71 0.40 -5.80
CA PRO A 181 -23.78 -0.59 -5.90
C PRO A 181 -24.94 -0.34 -4.91
N GLY A 182 -24.70 0.42 -3.83
CA GLY A 182 -25.74 0.84 -2.89
C GLY A 182 -26.71 1.91 -3.42
N ASP A 183 -26.41 2.54 -4.57
CA ASP A 183 -27.23 3.61 -5.15
C ASP A 183 -28.17 3.13 -6.27
N ALA A 184 -28.14 1.83 -6.61
CA ALA A 184 -29.07 1.21 -7.56
C ALA A 184 -30.55 1.24 -7.08
N SER A 185 -30.82 1.69 -5.86
CA SER A 185 -32.18 1.85 -5.31
C SER A 185 -32.76 3.26 -5.40
N LYS A 186 -32.12 4.23 -6.06
CA LYS A 186 -32.75 5.52 -6.37
C LYS A 186 -33.04 5.69 -7.86
N LYS A 187 -33.91 4.80 -8.36
CA LYS A 187 -34.86 5.21 -9.41
C LYS A 187 -35.83 6.22 -8.80
N THR A 188 -35.50 7.49 -8.86
CA THR A 188 -36.51 8.56 -8.74
C THR A 188 -36.19 9.59 -9.80
N GLY A 189 -36.92 9.50 -10.91
CA GLY A 189 -36.89 10.53 -11.93
C GLY A 189 -37.45 11.84 -11.41
N TYR A 190 -36.98 12.93 -11.99
CA TYR A 190 -37.80 14.10 -12.23
C TYR A 190 -37.53 14.57 -13.66
N LYS A 191 -38.61 15.07 -14.28
CA LYS A 191 -38.69 15.58 -15.65
C LYS A 191 -37.66 16.65 -15.96
#